data_AF-A0A8I6TMR2-F1
#
_entry.id   AF-A0A8I6TMR2-F1
#
_cell.length_a   1.000
_cell.length_b   1.000
_cell.length_c   1.000
_cell.angle_alpha   90.00
_cell.angle_beta   90.00
_cell.angle_gamma   90.00
#
_symmetry.space_group_name_H-M   'P 1'
#
loop_
_entity.id
_entity.type
_entity.pdbx_description
1 polymer ?
#
loop_
_entity_poly.entity_id
_entity_poly.type
_entity_poly.pdbx_seq_one_letter_code
_entity_poly.pdbx_strand_id
1 'polypeptide(L)'
;MFDKPCAAEFFKWRKYPTPRSRMLEDMTTKKGLKNKIFTARRDCYKGEWKDNLKDGWGLYLANDKSKSLYEGHWKKHKADGFGVHSICLKNGKYKIMESGSWKNGKPDGMGFSYKNGNYYEGTFEKGKKQGHGRMWYKNGNFYEGKWKNDKRHGLGLFVFSCNGNRYEGEFFEGMKQGAGVLYHLKTGQAQEGIWIDDNCVTSHIRDIQFRQAAISPTPYPIPDVGLLNWEQVISNESKAHAEYLFNRSKISPPEEVECIVQKKCICQIGKKCDRNWL
;
A
#
# COMPACT_ATOMS: atom_id res chain seq x y z
N MET A 1 -45.93 -9.06 65.20
CA MET A 1 -46.84 -9.27 64.05
C MET A 1 -47.49 -7.93 63.69
N PHE A 2 -46.78 -7.09 62.94
CA PHE A 2 -47.19 -5.82 62.30
C PHE A 2 -45.99 -5.50 61.39
N ASP A 3 -46.03 -5.15 60.11
CA ASP A 3 -47.07 -4.80 59.15
C ASP A 3 -46.58 -5.26 57.76
N LYS A 4 -47.47 -5.77 56.91
CA LYS A 4 -47.19 -5.91 55.47
C LYS A 4 -47.52 -4.56 54.81
N PRO A 5 -46.60 -3.92 54.06
CA PRO A 5 -46.95 -2.71 53.34
C PRO A 5 -47.95 -3.03 52.23
N CYS A 6 -48.96 -2.16 52.18
CA CYS A 6 -50.11 -2.21 51.32
C CYS A 6 -49.73 -1.97 49.85
N ALA A 7 -50.53 -2.59 48.98
CA ALA A 7 -50.54 -2.56 47.53
C ALA A 7 -49.83 -1.39 46.82
N ALA A 8 -48.90 -1.73 45.93
CA ALA A 8 -48.53 -0.91 44.78
C ALA A 8 -48.35 -1.76 43.51
N GLU A 9 -49.17 -2.80 43.32
CA GLU A 9 -49.49 -3.27 41.98
C GLU A 9 -50.67 -2.42 41.51
N PHE A 10 -50.55 -1.63 40.43
CA PHE A 10 -51.64 -1.15 39.54
C PHE A 10 -51.28 0.11 38.75
N PHE A 11 -50.03 0.28 38.31
CA PHE A 11 -49.75 1.08 37.11
C PHE A 11 -49.35 0.15 35.97
N LYS A 12 -50.34 -0.56 35.40
CA LYS A 12 -50.20 -1.10 34.05
C LYS A 12 -50.17 0.11 33.11
N TRP A 13 -48.99 0.46 32.62
CA TRP A 13 -48.83 1.46 31.56
C TRP A 13 -49.80 1.12 30.41
N ARG A 14 -50.85 1.94 30.24
CA ARG A 14 -51.74 1.82 29.09
C ARG A 14 -50.87 2.01 27.84
N LYS A 15 -50.74 0.97 27.02
CA LYS A 15 -50.18 1.11 25.68
C LYS A 15 -51.17 1.95 24.89
N TYR A 16 -50.94 3.26 24.84
CA TYR A 16 -51.71 4.14 23.98
C TYR A 16 -51.50 3.68 22.53
N PRO A 17 -52.56 3.58 21.72
CA PRO A 17 -52.43 3.25 20.32
C PRO A 17 -51.53 4.29 19.63
N THR A 18 -50.66 3.81 18.74
CA THR A 18 -49.74 4.66 17.98
C THR A 18 -50.53 5.74 17.24
N PRO A 19 -50.19 7.03 17.37
CA PRO A 19 -50.88 8.10 16.66
C PRO A 19 -50.87 7.88 15.14
N ARG A 20 -51.96 8.22 14.45
CA ARG A 20 -52.09 8.05 13.00
C ARG A 20 -50.96 8.74 12.22
N SER A 21 -50.49 9.89 12.69
CA SER A 21 -49.33 10.60 12.12
C SER A 21 -48.08 9.72 12.08
N ARG A 22 -47.76 9.06 13.20
CA ARG A 22 -46.61 8.16 13.31
C ARG A 22 -46.75 6.91 12.46
N MET A 23 -47.97 6.37 12.34
CA MET A 23 -48.24 5.27 11.40
C MET A 23 -48.05 5.70 9.94
N LEU A 24 -48.50 6.91 9.58
CA LEU A 24 -48.30 7.47 8.24
C LEU A 24 -46.81 7.71 7.95
N GLU A 25 -46.07 8.28 8.90
CA GLU A 25 -44.61 8.42 8.81
C GLU A 25 -43.95 7.06 8.56
N ASP A 26 -44.27 6.05 9.36
CA ASP A 26 -43.74 4.69 9.19
C ASP A 26 -44.08 4.09 7.81
N MET A 27 -45.29 4.31 7.29
CA MET A 27 -45.68 3.86 5.95
C MET A 27 -44.96 4.62 4.83
N THR A 28 -44.60 5.88 5.05
CA THR A 28 -43.82 6.67 4.08
C THR A 28 -42.33 6.36 4.11
N THR A 29 -41.83 5.73 5.19
CA THR A 29 -40.42 5.33 5.24
C THR A 29 -40.09 4.30 4.16
N LYS A 30 -39.03 4.59 3.41
CA LYS A 30 -38.55 3.69 2.39
C LYS A 30 -37.83 2.52 3.04
N LYS A 31 -38.50 1.37 2.99
CA LYS A 31 -38.05 0.08 3.51
C LYS A 31 -38.22 -1.02 2.46
N GLY A 32 -37.41 -2.07 2.57
CA GLY A 32 -37.45 -3.26 1.71
C GLY A 32 -36.85 -3.05 0.31
N LEU A 33 -37.05 -4.03 -0.55
CA LEU A 33 -36.54 -4.04 -1.92
C LEU A 33 -37.27 -3.00 -2.78
N LYS A 34 -36.51 -2.15 -3.50
CA LYS A 34 -37.05 -1.17 -4.45
C LYS A 34 -36.44 -1.36 -5.83
N ASN A 35 -37.27 -1.24 -6.86
CA ASN A 35 -36.89 -1.49 -8.26
C ASN A 35 -35.83 -0.52 -8.78
N LYS A 36 -36.13 0.79 -8.87
CA LYS A 36 -35.16 1.83 -9.25
C LYS A 36 -35.54 3.14 -8.60
N ILE A 37 -34.59 3.76 -7.92
CA ILE A 37 -34.74 5.09 -7.34
C ILE A 37 -33.66 5.98 -7.93
N PHE A 38 -34.09 7.11 -8.46
CA PHE A 38 -33.21 8.10 -9.07
C PHE A 38 -32.96 9.25 -8.10
N THR A 39 -31.72 9.71 -8.05
CA THR A 39 -31.36 10.96 -7.36
C THR A 39 -31.59 12.16 -8.29
N ALA A 40 -31.54 13.38 -7.76
CA ALA A 40 -31.59 14.60 -8.57
C ALA A 40 -30.45 14.67 -9.62
N ARG A 41 -29.32 14.00 -9.37
CA ARG A 41 -28.20 13.87 -10.30
C ARG A 41 -28.40 12.79 -11.37
N ARG A 42 -29.57 12.13 -11.35
CA ARG A 42 -29.93 10.97 -12.16
C ARG A 42 -29.08 9.72 -11.86
N ASP A 43 -28.43 9.65 -10.70
CA ASP A 43 -27.85 8.39 -10.25
C ASP A 43 -28.98 7.41 -9.95
N CYS A 44 -28.76 6.13 -10.19
CA CYS A 44 -29.75 5.09 -9.99
C CYS A 44 -29.31 4.15 -8.86
N TYR A 45 -30.23 3.83 -7.96
CA TYR A 45 -30.06 2.73 -7.01
C TYR A 45 -31.22 1.75 -7.12
N LYS A 46 -30.88 0.46 -7.23
CA LYS A 46 -31.78 -0.69 -7.19
C LYS A 46 -31.32 -1.59 -6.06
N GLY A 47 -32.19 -1.88 -5.11
CA GLY A 47 -31.80 -2.73 -3.98
C GLY A 47 -32.62 -2.49 -2.74
N GLU A 48 -32.11 -3.02 -1.64
CA GLU A 48 -32.72 -2.95 -0.33
C GLU A 48 -32.55 -1.57 0.30
N TRP A 49 -33.58 -1.18 1.05
CA TRP A 49 -33.62 0.04 1.83
C TRP A 49 -34.05 -0.27 3.26
N LYS A 50 -33.50 0.48 4.20
CA LYS A 50 -33.89 0.46 5.60
C LYS A 50 -33.89 1.88 6.13
N ASP A 51 -35.04 2.31 6.66
CA ASP A 51 -35.22 3.63 7.28
C ASP A 51 -34.73 4.79 6.39
N ASN A 52 -35.14 4.79 5.11
CA ASN A 52 -34.72 5.76 4.09
C ASN A 52 -33.23 5.71 3.69
N LEU A 53 -32.46 4.75 4.20
CA LEU A 53 -31.07 4.55 3.85
C LEU A 53 -30.90 3.35 2.89
N LYS A 54 -29.87 3.40 2.04
CA LYS A 54 -29.43 2.20 1.31
C LYS A 54 -28.76 1.28 2.32
N ASP A 55 -29.33 0.10 2.51
CA ASP A 55 -28.89 -0.85 3.52
C ASP A 55 -29.31 -2.25 3.06
N GLY A 56 -28.37 -3.20 3.05
CA GLY A 56 -28.53 -4.51 2.44
C GLY A 56 -27.97 -4.59 1.02
N TRP A 57 -28.44 -5.55 0.23
CA TRP A 57 -27.92 -5.78 -1.11
C TRP A 57 -28.46 -4.78 -2.13
N GLY A 58 -27.56 -4.25 -2.97
CA GLY A 58 -27.97 -3.29 -3.98
C GLY A 58 -26.92 -2.95 -5.03
N LEU A 59 -27.46 -2.41 -6.11
CA LEU A 59 -26.74 -1.92 -7.27
C LEU A 59 -26.90 -0.40 -7.33
N TYR A 60 -25.78 0.31 -7.39
CA TYR A 60 -25.71 1.74 -7.60
C TYR A 60 -24.99 2.03 -8.92
N LEU A 61 -25.67 2.79 -9.77
CA LEU A 61 -25.14 3.29 -11.03
C LEU A 61 -25.04 4.81 -10.93
N ALA A 62 -23.80 5.32 -10.93
CA ALA A 62 -23.54 6.75 -10.98
C ALA A 62 -23.84 7.30 -12.38
N ASN A 63 -24.37 8.51 -12.45
CA ASN A 63 -24.54 9.24 -13.70
C ASN A 63 -23.29 10.11 -14.00
N ASP A 64 -22.13 9.47 -14.08
CA ASP A 64 -20.85 10.09 -14.40
C ASP A 64 -20.33 9.61 -15.77
N LYS A 65 -19.22 10.20 -16.25
CA LYS A 65 -18.62 9.83 -17.55
C LYS A 65 -18.20 8.36 -17.60
N SER A 66 -17.74 7.82 -16.47
CA SER A 66 -17.33 6.42 -16.32
C SER A 66 -18.49 5.44 -16.19
N LYS A 67 -19.71 5.92 -15.95
CA LYS A 67 -20.85 5.10 -15.49
C LYS A 67 -20.43 4.13 -14.39
N SER A 68 -19.83 4.69 -13.34
CA SER A 68 -19.34 3.93 -12.19
C SER A 68 -20.47 3.09 -11.60
N LEU A 69 -20.28 1.78 -11.57
CA LEU A 69 -21.24 0.79 -11.12
C LEU A 69 -20.69 0.10 -9.87
N TYR A 70 -21.43 0.14 -8.77
CA TYR A 70 -21.15 -0.68 -7.61
C TYR A 70 -22.30 -1.66 -7.42
N GLU A 71 -21.96 -2.93 -7.28
CA GLU A 71 -22.89 -4.00 -6.93
C GLU A 71 -22.36 -4.71 -5.68
N GLY A 72 -23.15 -4.73 -4.61
CA GLY A 72 -22.71 -5.36 -3.38
C GLY A 72 -23.56 -4.97 -2.20
N HIS A 73 -23.01 -5.20 -1.02
CA HIS A 73 -23.67 -4.89 0.24
C HIS A 73 -23.49 -3.40 0.62
N TRP A 74 -24.55 -2.82 1.17
CA TRP A 74 -24.66 -1.43 1.59
C TRP A 74 -25.01 -1.37 3.07
N LYS A 75 -24.52 -0.34 3.75
CA LYS A 75 -24.90 0.00 5.11
C LYS A 75 -24.93 1.51 5.27
N LYS A 76 -26.06 2.06 5.67
CA LYS A 76 -26.25 3.52 5.85
C LYS A 76 -25.68 4.36 4.69
N HIS A 77 -26.07 4.04 3.45
CA HIS A 77 -25.62 4.69 2.21
C HIS A 77 -24.17 4.46 1.77
N LYS A 78 -23.39 3.63 2.47
CA LYS A 78 -22.00 3.33 2.11
C LYS A 78 -21.85 1.86 1.70
N ALA A 79 -20.94 1.59 0.77
CA ALA A 79 -20.48 0.23 0.50
C ALA A 79 -19.85 -0.36 1.77
N ASP A 80 -20.35 -1.51 2.21
CA ASP A 80 -19.96 -2.16 3.45
C ASP A 80 -20.29 -3.66 3.31
N GLY A 81 -19.29 -4.54 3.42
CA GLY A 81 -19.41 -5.96 3.09
C GLY A 81 -18.77 -6.29 1.75
N PHE A 82 -19.18 -7.40 1.11
CA PHE A 82 -18.64 -7.78 -0.20
C PHE A 82 -19.26 -6.96 -1.33
N GLY A 83 -18.45 -6.58 -2.31
CA GLY A 83 -18.93 -5.83 -3.47
C GLY A 83 -17.93 -5.73 -4.62
N VAL A 84 -18.46 -5.37 -5.78
CA VAL A 84 -17.73 -5.22 -7.04
C VAL A 84 -17.96 -3.81 -7.56
N HIS A 85 -16.86 -3.13 -7.88
CA HIS A 85 -16.87 -1.85 -8.57
C HIS A 85 -16.42 -2.04 -10.02
N SER A 86 -17.23 -1.54 -10.94
CA SER A 86 -17.00 -1.62 -12.38
C SER A 86 -17.14 -0.25 -13.04
N ILE A 87 -16.46 -0.05 -14.16
CA ILE A 87 -16.62 1.13 -15.01
C ILE A 87 -17.01 0.72 -16.44
N CYS A 88 -17.75 1.58 -17.11
CA CYS A 88 -18.09 1.40 -18.52
C CYS A 88 -16.92 1.86 -19.40
N LEU A 89 -16.46 0.98 -20.29
CA LEU A 89 -15.44 1.27 -21.29
C LEU A 89 -16.06 1.98 -22.50
N LYS A 90 -15.22 2.55 -23.37
CA LYS A 90 -15.65 3.22 -24.60
C LYS A 90 -16.50 2.34 -25.53
N ASN A 91 -16.31 1.02 -25.49
CA ASN A 91 -17.08 0.05 -26.27
C ASN A 91 -18.42 -0.35 -25.62
N GLY A 92 -18.84 0.33 -24.54
CA GLY A 92 -20.08 0.05 -23.82
C GLY A 92 -20.01 -1.13 -22.84
N LYS A 93 -18.95 -1.94 -22.86
CA LYS A 93 -18.77 -3.06 -21.93
C LYS A 93 -18.32 -2.56 -20.56
N TYR A 94 -18.75 -3.24 -19.51
CA TYR A 94 -18.26 -2.97 -18.16
C TYR A 94 -16.98 -3.76 -17.89
N LYS A 95 -16.03 -3.11 -17.23
CA LYS A 95 -14.80 -3.74 -16.73
C LYS A 95 -14.78 -3.63 -15.21
N ILE A 96 -14.56 -4.75 -14.54
CA ILE A 96 -14.38 -4.78 -13.10
C ILE A 96 -13.05 -4.10 -12.78
N MET A 97 -13.12 -3.09 -11.92
CA MET A 97 -11.98 -2.32 -11.46
C MET A 97 -11.57 -2.74 -10.05
N GLU A 98 -12.53 -3.06 -9.19
CA GLU A 98 -12.26 -3.53 -7.83
C GLU A 98 -13.29 -4.59 -7.43
N SER A 99 -12.86 -5.54 -6.62
CA SER A 99 -13.75 -6.54 -6.01
C SER A 99 -13.17 -6.97 -4.68
N GLY A 100 -14.04 -7.26 -3.72
CA GLY A 100 -13.61 -7.77 -2.42
C GLY A 100 -14.43 -7.20 -1.28
N SER A 101 -13.79 -7.10 -0.12
CA SER A 101 -14.37 -6.54 1.09
C SER A 101 -14.33 -5.00 1.08
N TRP A 102 -15.42 -4.39 1.49
CA TRP A 102 -15.64 -2.95 1.58
C TRP A 102 -16.04 -2.57 3.00
N LYS A 103 -15.64 -1.38 3.43
CA LYS A 103 -16.08 -0.77 4.67
C LYS A 103 -16.12 0.73 4.52
N ASN A 104 -17.22 1.35 4.94
CA ASN A 104 -17.40 2.80 4.87
C ASN A 104 -17.14 3.41 3.47
N GLY A 105 -17.47 2.69 2.40
CA GLY A 105 -17.31 3.18 1.02
C GLY A 105 -15.91 2.99 0.43
N LYS A 106 -15.02 2.25 1.10
CA LYS A 106 -13.64 1.99 0.63
C LYS A 106 -13.32 0.49 0.70
N PRO A 107 -12.42 -0.01 -0.15
CA PRO A 107 -11.85 -1.35 0.01
C PRO A 107 -11.20 -1.52 1.39
N ASP A 108 -11.57 -2.57 2.12
CA ASP A 108 -11.11 -2.85 3.49
C ASP A 108 -11.26 -4.35 3.74
N GLY A 109 -10.14 -5.06 3.79
CA GLY A 109 -10.07 -6.53 3.77
C GLY A 109 -9.48 -7.08 2.47
N MET A 110 -9.74 -8.35 2.17
CA MET A 110 -9.23 -9.02 0.97
C MET A 110 -9.95 -8.54 -0.29
N GLY A 111 -9.19 -8.38 -1.37
CA GLY A 111 -9.77 -8.06 -2.67
C GLY A 111 -8.73 -7.94 -3.77
N PHE A 112 -9.18 -7.51 -4.94
CA PHE A 112 -8.31 -7.11 -6.03
C PHE A 112 -8.65 -5.72 -6.53
N SER A 113 -7.67 -5.06 -7.14
CA SER A 113 -7.86 -3.81 -7.87
C SER A 113 -7.11 -3.82 -9.19
N TYR A 114 -7.74 -3.30 -10.23
CA TYR A 114 -7.14 -3.03 -11.51
C TYR A 114 -7.14 -1.51 -11.74
N LYS A 115 -5.96 -0.88 -11.65
CA LYS A 115 -5.82 0.59 -11.81
C LYS A 115 -4.62 0.93 -12.66
N ASN A 116 -4.80 1.82 -13.64
CA ASN A 116 -3.72 2.30 -14.52
C ASN A 116 -2.95 1.19 -15.25
N GLY A 117 -3.59 0.04 -15.50
CA GLY A 117 -2.96 -1.14 -16.11
C GLY A 117 -2.24 -2.06 -15.13
N ASN A 118 -2.14 -1.68 -13.85
CA ASN A 118 -1.62 -2.52 -12.79
C ASN A 118 -2.76 -3.36 -12.19
N TYR A 119 -2.49 -4.62 -11.92
CA TYR A 119 -3.39 -5.52 -11.20
C TYR A 119 -2.79 -5.83 -9.83
N TYR A 120 -3.55 -5.64 -8.77
CA TYR A 120 -3.16 -5.97 -7.40
C TYR A 120 -4.18 -6.92 -6.80
N GLU A 121 -3.70 -7.89 -6.04
CA GLU A 121 -4.50 -8.83 -5.28
C GLU A 121 -3.91 -8.93 -3.86
N GLY A 122 -4.73 -8.73 -2.84
CA GLY A 122 -4.27 -8.81 -1.46
C GLY A 122 -5.17 -8.05 -0.50
N THR A 123 -4.61 -7.72 0.67
CA THR A 123 -5.34 -6.96 1.69
C THR A 123 -5.34 -5.46 1.43
N PHE A 124 -6.45 -4.83 1.76
CA PHE A 124 -6.64 -3.38 1.78
C PHE A 124 -7.01 -2.92 3.20
N GLU A 125 -6.60 -1.72 3.57
CA GLU A 125 -7.04 -1.04 4.77
C GLU A 125 -7.40 0.40 4.41
N LYS A 126 -8.65 0.82 4.66
CA LYS A 126 -9.14 2.18 4.35
C LYS A 126 -8.86 2.63 2.91
N GLY A 127 -8.91 1.70 1.96
CA GLY A 127 -8.70 1.91 0.52
C GLY A 127 -7.24 1.91 0.07
N LYS A 128 -6.28 1.63 0.96
CA LYS A 128 -4.85 1.50 0.63
C LYS A 128 -4.41 0.05 0.70
N LYS A 129 -3.44 -0.35 -0.11
CA LYS A 129 -2.81 -1.68 -0.02
C LYS A 129 -2.07 -1.79 1.31
N GLN A 130 -2.28 -2.91 1.97
CA GLN A 130 -1.77 -3.20 3.31
C GLN A 130 -1.50 -4.70 3.40
N GLY A 131 -0.69 -5.16 4.37
CA GLY A 131 -0.52 -6.58 4.65
C GLY A 131 0.18 -7.32 3.51
N HIS A 132 -0.17 -8.57 3.22
CA HIS A 132 0.43 -9.31 2.10
C HIS A 132 -0.37 -9.13 0.82
N GLY A 133 0.33 -9.01 -0.32
CA GLY A 133 -0.30 -8.89 -1.61
C GLY A 133 0.64 -9.05 -2.79
N ARG A 134 0.05 -9.32 -3.95
CA ARG A 134 0.69 -9.51 -5.25
C ARG A 134 0.32 -8.36 -6.17
N MET A 135 1.30 -7.88 -6.93
CA MET A 135 1.13 -6.80 -7.89
C MET A 135 1.78 -7.18 -9.21
N TRP A 136 0.99 -7.09 -10.27
CA TRP A 136 1.41 -7.17 -11.65
C TRP A 136 1.37 -5.76 -12.22
N TYR A 137 2.54 -5.24 -12.57
CA TYR A 137 2.67 -3.91 -13.11
C TYR A 137 2.44 -3.91 -14.62
N LYS A 138 1.93 -2.79 -15.15
CA LYS A 138 1.71 -2.59 -16.60
C LYS A 138 2.98 -2.81 -17.42
N ASN A 139 4.16 -2.53 -16.86
CA ASN A 139 5.45 -2.73 -17.52
C ASN A 139 5.94 -4.19 -17.50
N GLY A 140 5.12 -5.13 -17.02
CA GLY A 140 5.46 -6.55 -16.91
C GLY A 140 6.12 -6.93 -15.58
N ASN A 141 6.61 -5.97 -14.79
CA ASN A 141 7.22 -6.29 -13.49
C ASN A 141 6.20 -6.96 -12.57
N PHE A 142 6.70 -7.77 -11.65
CA PHE A 142 5.89 -8.44 -10.65
C PHE A 142 6.45 -8.22 -9.26
N TYR A 143 5.57 -8.04 -8.27
CA TYR A 143 5.93 -8.00 -6.87
C TYR A 143 5.01 -8.88 -6.04
N GLU A 144 5.57 -9.63 -5.11
CA GLU A 144 4.85 -10.36 -4.09
C GLU A 144 5.51 -10.10 -2.74
N GLY A 145 4.77 -9.63 -1.74
CA GLY A 145 5.36 -9.32 -0.45
C GLY A 145 4.44 -8.52 0.44
N LYS A 146 5.02 -7.91 1.47
CA LYS A 146 4.28 -7.04 2.39
C LYS A 146 4.08 -5.64 1.78
N TRP A 147 2.97 -5.03 2.16
CA TRP A 147 2.51 -3.72 1.73
C TRP A 147 2.17 -2.90 2.96
N LYS A 148 2.49 -1.61 2.90
CA LYS A 148 2.12 -0.64 3.92
C LYS A 148 1.78 0.67 3.23
N ASN A 149 0.54 1.15 3.40
CA ASN A 149 0.08 2.42 2.84
C ASN A 149 0.39 2.58 1.32
N ASP A 150 0.03 1.59 0.51
CA ASP A 150 0.28 1.55 -0.95
C ASP A 150 1.75 1.38 -1.38
N LYS A 151 2.68 1.22 -0.44
CA LYS A 151 4.10 1.02 -0.71
C LYS A 151 4.54 -0.40 -0.37
N ARG A 152 5.49 -0.93 -1.14
CA ARG A 152 6.18 -2.20 -0.82
C ARG A 152 6.92 -2.04 0.50
N HIS A 153 6.82 -3.03 1.37
CA HIS A 153 7.38 -2.96 2.72
C HIS A 153 7.78 -4.36 3.20
N GLY A 154 8.67 -4.47 4.18
CA GLY A 154 9.11 -5.75 4.74
C GLY A 154 9.66 -6.72 3.69
N LEU A 155 9.64 -8.02 3.99
CA LEU A 155 10.10 -9.04 3.07
C LEU A 155 9.22 -9.13 1.81
N GLY A 156 9.87 -9.21 0.66
CA GLY A 156 9.20 -9.38 -0.62
C GLY A 156 10.11 -9.90 -1.73
N LEU A 157 9.45 -10.25 -2.82
CA LEU A 157 9.99 -10.75 -4.07
C LEU A 157 9.63 -9.74 -5.18
N PHE A 158 10.61 -9.28 -5.93
CA PHE A 158 10.40 -8.44 -7.10
C PHE A 158 11.06 -9.04 -8.34
N VAL A 159 10.28 -9.20 -9.41
CA VAL A 159 10.73 -9.73 -10.69
C VAL A 159 10.73 -8.61 -11.73
N PHE A 160 11.87 -8.41 -12.36
CA PHE A 160 12.10 -7.41 -13.39
C PHE A 160 11.82 -8.03 -14.76
N SER A 161 10.78 -7.55 -15.45
CA SER A 161 10.38 -8.13 -16.74
C SER A 161 11.38 -7.86 -17.86
N CYS A 162 12.18 -6.79 -17.76
CA CYS A 162 13.11 -6.38 -18.81
C CYS A 162 14.30 -7.34 -18.99
N ASN A 163 14.77 -7.97 -17.91
CA ASN A 163 15.96 -8.82 -17.91
C ASN A 163 15.71 -10.19 -17.21
N GLY A 164 14.50 -10.40 -16.68
CA GLY A 164 14.16 -11.58 -15.89
C GLY A 164 14.80 -11.60 -14.50
N ASN A 165 15.59 -10.58 -14.12
CA ASN A 165 16.25 -10.57 -12.83
C ASN A 165 15.21 -10.59 -11.71
N ARG A 166 15.61 -11.16 -10.58
CA ARG A 166 14.75 -11.35 -9.42
C ARG A 166 15.45 -10.82 -8.18
N TYR A 167 14.78 -10.00 -7.39
CA TYR A 167 15.27 -9.56 -6.09
C TYR A 167 14.40 -10.15 -4.98
N GLU A 168 15.05 -10.67 -3.94
CA GLU A 168 14.42 -11.16 -2.72
C GLU A 168 15.08 -10.50 -1.53
N GLY A 169 14.30 -9.84 -0.68
CA GLY A 169 14.86 -9.14 0.47
C GLY A 169 13.85 -8.22 1.11
N GLU A 170 14.36 -7.34 1.96
CA GLU A 170 13.53 -6.34 2.64
C GLU A 170 13.25 -5.12 1.75
N PHE A 171 12.08 -4.54 1.96
CA PHE A 171 11.64 -3.31 1.34
C PHE A 171 11.24 -2.30 2.40
N PHE A 172 11.55 -1.03 2.19
CA PHE A 172 11.10 0.07 3.03
C PHE A 172 10.63 1.24 2.15
N GLU A 173 9.42 1.75 2.41
CA GLU A 173 8.80 2.84 1.65
C GLU A 173 8.85 2.68 0.11
N GLY A 174 8.83 1.44 -0.38
CA GLY A 174 8.88 1.13 -1.79
C GLY A 174 10.26 0.87 -2.38
N MET A 175 11.35 1.03 -1.62
CA MET A 175 12.73 0.79 -2.06
C MET A 175 13.29 -0.48 -1.42
N LYS A 176 14.26 -1.13 -2.05
CA LYS A 176 15.03 -2.23 -1.45
C LYS A 176 15.83 -1.70 -0.26
N GLN A 177 15.80 -2.43 0.84
CA GLN A 177 16.46 -2.08 2.08
C GLN A 177 17.04 -3.34 2.73
N GLY A 178 18.04 -3.21 3.60
CA GLY A 178 18.50 -4.31 4.44
C GLY A 178 19.13 -5.47 3.65
N ALA A 179 19.09 -6.67 4.23
CA ALA A 179 19.65 -7.85 3.59
C ALA A 179 18.78 -8.32 2.41
N GLY A 180 19.42 -8.67 1.29
CA GLY A 180 18.73 -9.21 0.13
C GLY A 180 19.64 -9.84 -0.91
N VAL A 181 19.03 -10.64 -1.78
CA VAL A 181 19.66 -11.37 -2.86
C VAL A 181 19.08 -10.91 -4.20
N LEU A 182 19.94 -10.44 -5.10
CA LEU A 182 19.61 -10.14 -6.48
C LEU A 182 20.13 -11.26 -7.39
N TYR A 183 19.22 -11.95 -8.08
CA TYR A 183 19.51 -12.97 -9.06
C TYR A 183 19.64 -12.36 -10.45
N HIS A 184 20.83 -12.47 -11.02
CA HIS A 184 21.17 -12.14 -12.39
C HIS A 184 20.92 -13.37 -13.27
N LEU A 185 19.66 -13.59 -13.67
CA LEU A 185 19.27 -14.82 -14.38
C LEU A 185 19.95 -14.97 -15.75
N LYS A 186 20.31 -13.86 -16.40
CA LYS A 186 21.03 -13.88 -17.68
C LYS A 186 22.43 -14.49 -17.55
N THR A 187 23.14 -14.22 -16.44
CA THR A 187 24.51 -14.70 -16.18
C THR A 187 24.58 -15.93 -15.28
N GLY A 188 23.48 -16.28 -14.60
CA GLY A 188 23.44 -17.40 -13.68
C GLY A 188 24.13 -17.09 -12.33
N GLN A 189 24.06 -15.85 -11.88
CA GLN A 189 24.72 -15.39 -10.66
C GLN A 189 23.72 -14.82 -9.65
N ALA A 190 24.06 -14.90 -8.37
CA ALA A 190 23.35 -14.25 -7.27
C ALA A 190 24.27 -13.28 -6.54
N GLN A 191 23.80 -12.05 -6.36
CA GLN A 191 24.45 -11.00 -5.59
C GLN A 191 23.74 -10.90 -4.24
N GLU A 192 24.42 -11.33 -3.17
CA GLU A 192 23.90 -11.34 -1.80
C GLU A 192 24.58 -10.23 -1.00
N GLY A 193 23.78 -9.36 -0.36
CA GLY A 193 24.33 -8.17 0.26
C GLY A 193 23.33 -7.30 1.00
N ILE A 194 23.80 -6.11 1.40
CA ILE A 194 23.02 -5.09 2.10
C ILE A 194 22.64 -3.98 1.11
N TRP A 195 21.36 -3.64 1.11
CA TRP A 195 20.74 -2.62 0.25
C TRP A 195 20.29 -1.41 1.07
N ILE A 196 20.54 -0.21 0.54
CA ILE A 196 20.07 1.06 1.10
C ILE A 196 19.50 1.89 -0.05
N ASP A 197 18.21 2.19 0.01
CA ASP A 197 17.50 3.00 -0.99
C ASP A 197 17.75 2.52 -2.43
N ASP A 198 17.49 1.24 -2.69
CA ASP A 198 17.74 0.56 -3.98
C ASP A 198 19.21 0.40 -4.40
N ASN A 199 20.18 0.92 -3.64
CA ASN A 199 21.61 0.76 -3.91
C ASN A 199 22.22 -0.36 -3.06
N CYS A 200 22.99 -1.24 -3.70
CA CYS A 200 23.73 -2.27 -2.97
C CYS A 200 25.05 -1.68 -2.45
N VAL A 201 25.23 -1.68 -1.13
CA VAL A 201 26.39 -1.05 -0.47
C VAL A 201 27.52 -2.04 -0.27
N THR A 202 27.19 -3.26 0.14
CA THR A 202 28.15 -4.35 0.31
C THR A 202 27.51 -5.64 -0.15
N SER A 203 28.23 -6.43 -0.94
CA SER A 203 27.74 -7.70 -1.44
C SER A 203 28.87 -8.65 -1.82
N HIS A 204 28.56 -9.92 -1.86
CA HIS A 204 29.35 -10.94 -2.53
C HIS A 204 28.53 -11.56 -3.66
N ILE A 205 29.20 -11.95 -4.74
CA ILE A 205 28.57 -12.60 -5.89
C ILE A 205 28.97 -14.07 -5.91
N ARG A 206 28.00 -14.94 -6.14
CA ARG A 206 28.21 -16.38 -6.30
C ARG A 206 27.41 -16.93 -7.47
N ASP A 207 27.89 -18.02 -8.06
CA ASP A 207 27.13 -18.75 -9.07
C ASP A 207 25.92 -19.45 -8.44
N ILE A 208 24.79 -19.51 -9.16
CA ILE A 208 23.59 -20.21 -8.71
C ILE A 208 23.64 -21.68 -9.14
N GLN A 209 22.96 -22.56 -8.39
CA GLN A 209 23.01 -24.01 -8.62
C GLN A 209 22.59 -24.42 -10.05
N PHE A 210 21.69 -23.67 -10.68
CA PHE A 210 21.16 -23.93 -12.02
C PHE A 210 21.75 -22.99 -13.09
N ARG A 211 23.01 -22.58 -12.92
CA ARG A 211 23.74 -21.70 -13.84
C ARG A 211 23.77 -22.18 -15.29
N GLN A 212 23.79 -23.49 -15.53
CA GLN A 212 23.81 -24.05 -16.89
C GLN A 212 22.56 -23.67 -17.71
N ALA A 213 21.46 -23.27 -17.05
CA ALA A 213 20.26 -22.79 -17.70
C ALA A 213 20.30 -21.27 -18.05
N ALA A 214 21.36 -20.56 -17.65
CA ALA A 214 21.50 -19.14 -17.97
C ALA A 214 21.78 -18.94 -19.46
N ILE A 215 21.29 -17.85 -20.02
CA ILE A 215 21.41 -17.53 -21.46
C ILE A 215 22.88 -17.26 -21.83
N SER A 216 23.60 -16.55 -20.96
CA SER A 216 25.00 -16.20 -21.16
C SER A 216 25.74 -16.42 -19.85
N PRO A 217 25.98 -17.69 -19.46
CA PRO A 217 26.59 -18.01 -18.19
C PRO A 217 28.04 -17.48 -18.13
N THR A 218 28.52 -17.13 -16.94
CA THR A 218 29.89 -16.64 -16.79
C THR A 218 30.93 -17.67 -17.28
N PRO A 219 32.08 -17.25 -17.83
CA PRO A 219 33.12 -18.21 -18.20
C PRO A 219 33.53 -19.05 -16.99
N TYR A 220 33.71 -20.36 -17.19
CA TYR A 220 34.28 -21.27 -16.19
C TYR A 220 35.59 -21.86 -16.74
N PRO A 221 36.66 -21.97 -15.93
CA PRO A 221 36.79 -21.44 -14.57
C PRO A 221 36.69 -19.90 -14.56
N ILE A 222 36.32 -19.32 -13.41
CA ILE A 222 36.34 -17.86 -13.25
C ILE A 222 37.78 -17.42 -13.58
N PRO A 223 37.99 -16.57 -14.59
CA PRO A 223 39.34 -16.16 -14.95
C PRO A 223 39.99 -15.47 -13.75
N ASP A 224 41.28 -15.72 -13.51
CA ASP A 224 42.03 -15.00 -12.49
C ASP A 224 42.05 -13.51 -12.85
N VAL A 225 41.22 -12.73 -12.17
CA VAL A 225 41.15 -11.28 -12.36
C VAL A 225 42.18 -10.63 -11.45
N GLY A 226 43.38 -10.41 -11.99
CA GLY A 226 44.40 -9.56 -11.38
C GLY A 226 44.33 -8.14 -11.92
N LEU A 227 44.67 -7.15 -11.10
CA LEU A 227 45.07 -5.85 -11.63
C LEU A 227 46.36 -6.06 -12.41
N LEU A 228 46.34 -5.83 -13.73
CA LEU A 228 47.55 -5.88 -14.58
C LEU A 228 48.70 -5.04 -14.00
N ASN A 229 48.36 -3.97 -13.27
CA ASN A 229 49.32 -3.14 -12.55
C ASN A 229 48.67 -2.50 -11.30
N TRP A 230 48.63 -3.26 -10.19
CA TRP A 230 48.01 -2.80 -8.94
C TRP A 230 48.67 -1.54 -8.36
N GLU A 231 49.99 -1.40 -8.51
CA GLU A 231 50.76 -0.23 -8.06
C GLU A 231 50.30 1.04 -8.76
N GLN A 232 50.04 0.94 -10.07
CA GLN A 232 49.60 2.09 -10.86
C GLN A 232 48.20 2.54 -10.49
N VAL A 233 47.29 1.61 -10.20
CA VAL A 233 45.92 1.92 -9.72
C VAL A 233 45.97 2.61 -8.36
N ILE A 234 46.77 2.10 -7.41
CA ILE A 234 46.96 2.74 -6.10
C ILE A 234 47.57 4.13 -6.28
N SER A 235 48.56 4.29 -7.17
CA SER A 235 49.17 5.60 -7.42
C SER A 235 48.18 6.59 -8.02
N ASN A 236 47.30 6.13 -8.92
CA ASN A 236 46.30 6.96 -9.58
C ASN A 236 45.17 7.33 -8.62
N GLU A 237 44.70 6.41 -7.78
CA GLU A 237 43.74 6.71 -6.71
C GLU A 237 44.33 7.68 -5.69
N SER A 238 45.59 7.49 -5.29
CA SER A 238 46.28 8.39 -4.35
C SER A 238 46.42 9.79 -4.93
N LYS A 239 46.76 9.91 -6.23
CA LYS A 239 46.83 11.19 -6.95
C LYS A 239 45.45 11.84 -7.10
N ALA A 240 44.42 11.07 -7.50
CA ALA A 240 43.06 11.57 -7.63
C ALA A 240 42.48 12.02 -6.29
N HIS A 241 42.79 11.31 -5.20
CA HIS A 241 42.41 11.70 -3.84
C HIS A 241 43.16 12.97 -3.40
N ALA A 242 44.45 13.08 -3.68
CA ALA A 242 45.24 14.28 -3.41
C ALA A 242 44.72 15.49 -4.21
N GLU A 243 44.37 15.31 -5.49
CA GLU A 243 43.74 16.35 -6.33
C GLU A 243 42.35 16.73 -5.84
N TYR A 244 41.54 15.77 -5.39
CA TYR A 244 40.24 16.05 -4.77
C TYR A 244 40.39 16.88 -3.49
N LEU A 245 41.32 16.51 -2.61
CA LEU A 245 41.60 17.27 -1.38
C LEU A 245 42.16 18.67 -1.70
N PHE A 246 43.00 18.80 -2.72
CA PHE A 246 43.55 20.07 -3.20
C PHE A 246 42.49 20.97 -3.85
N ASN A 247 41.56 20.40 -4.62
CA ASN A 247 40.45 21.15 -5.18
C ASN A 247 39.44 21.55 -4.10
N ARG A 248 39.25 20.71 -3.08
CA ARG A 248 38.41 21.02 -1.91
C ARG A 248 39.01 22.13 -1.05
N SER A 249 40.34 22.22 -0.93
CA SER A 249 41.01 23.31 -0.20
C SER A 249 41.05 24.64 -0.97
N LYS A 250 40.77 24.63 -2.28
CA LYS A 250 40.61 25.83 -3.12
C LYS A 250 39.18 26.39 -3.15
N ILE A 251 38.20 25.65 -2.65
CA ILE A 251 36.84 26.16 -2.46
C ILE A 251 36.85 26.95 -1.15
N SER A 252 36.90 28.28 -1.25
CA SER A 252 36.64 29.17 -0.12
C SER A 252 35.26 28.87 0.48
N PRO A 253 35.08 28.96 1.81
CA PRO A 253 33.76 28.81 2.41
C PRO A 253 32.80 29.80 1.74
N PRO A 254 31.55 29.42 1.46
CA PRO A 254 30.57 30.38 0.96
C PRO A 254 30.50 31.56 1.94
N GLU A 255 30.57 32.77 1.40
CA GLU A 255 30.25 33.99 2.14
C GLU A 255 28.90 33.81 2.83
N GLU A 256 28.83 34.30 4.06
CA GLU A 256 27.68 34.27 4.95
C GLU A 256 26.39 34.59 4.21
N VAL A 257 25.58 33.56 3.95
CA VAL A 257 24.16 33.77 3.69
C VAL A 257 23.51 33.86 5.05
N GLU A 258 23.24 35.09 5.49
CA GLU A 258 22.28 35.37 6.55
C GLU A 258 20.96 34.65 6.24
N CYS A 259 20.74 33.50 6.87
CA CYS A 259 19.41 32.92 7.01
C CYS A 259 18.91 33.22 8.42
N ILE A 260 18.09 34.27 8.45
CA ILE A 260 17.26 34.76 9.56
C ILE A 260 16.83 33.62 10.50
N VAL A 261 17.37 33.65 11.71
CA VAL A 261 16.85 32.90 12.85
C VAL A 261 15.53 33.53 13.29
N GLN A 262 14.41 32.86 13.04
CA GLN A 262 13.23 32.97 13.90
C GLN A 262 12.85 31.60 14.47
N LYS A 263 13.42 31.34 15.65
CA LYS A 263 12.81 30.72 16.85
C LYS A 263 11.89 29.50 16.63
N LYS A 264 12.35 28.32 17.07
CA LYS A 264 11.93 27.67 18.34
C LYS A 264 12.50 26.25 18.49
N CYS A 265 13.21 26.06 19.62
CA CYS A 265 13.39 24.87 20.47
C CYS A 265 13.81 23.53 19.80
N ILE A 266 14.82 22.78 20.28
CA ILE A 266 14.85 22.09 21.58
C ILE A 266 16.31 21.72 21.95
N CYS A 267 16.64 22.04 23.21
CA CYS A 267 17.68 21.56 24.13
C CYS A 267 18.80 20.61 23.65
N GLN A 268 20.04 21.10 23.77
CA GLN A 268 21.19 20.31 24.21
C GLN A 268 21.17 20.19 25.73
N ILE A 269 21.35 18.99 26.28
CA ILE A 269 22.18 18.78 27.47
C ILE A 269 23.04 17.55 27.20
N GLY A 270 24.30 17.79 26.85
CA GLY A 270 25.35 16.79 26.96
C GLY A 270 25.82 16.68 28.41
N LYS A 271 26.31 15.49 28.77
CA LYS A 271 27.46 15.32 29.66
C LYS A 271 28.00 13.89 29.46
N LYS A 272 29.24 13.82 28.96
CA LYS A 272 30.11 12.65 29.02
C LYS A 272 30.29 12.28 30.49
N CYS A 273 30.20 10.98 30.79
CA CYS A 273 30.56 10.42 32.08
C CYS A 273 31.74 9.47 31.81
N ASP A 274 32.95 9.97 32.02
CA ASP A 274 34.16 9.15 32.05
C ASP A 274 34.13 8.33 33.34
N ARG A 275 34.10 7.00 33.22
CA ARG A 275 34.29 6.08 34.34
C ARG A 275 35.74 5.64 34.36
N ASN A 276 36.45 5.94 35.44
CA ASN A 276 37.57 5.15 35.93
C ASN A 276 37.74 5.37 37.45
N TRP A 277 37.57 4.27 38.20
CA TRP A 277 38.19 3.83 39.48
C TRP A 277 38.43 4.90 40.57
N LEU A 278 37.92 4.81 41.81
CA LEU A 278 37.84 3.76 42.84
C LEU A 278 36.66 4.04 43.78
#